data_AF-A0A2D9IM40-F1
#
_entry.id   AF-A0A2D9IM40-F1
#
_cell.length_a   1.000
_cell.length_b   1.000
_cell.length_c   1.000
_cell.angle_alpha   90.00
_cell.angle_beta   90.00
_cell.angle_gamma   90.00
#
_symmetry.space_group_name_H-M   'P 1'
#
loop_
_entity.id
_entity.type
_entity.pdbx_description
1 polymer ?
#
loop_
_entity_poly.entity_id
_entity_poly.type
_entity_poly.pdbx_seq_one_letter_code
_entity_poly.pdbx_strand_id
1 'polypeptide(L)'
;MESLSEREELMEVSAYDASRAATKLEEHIAAFNSILVKAQEIAAEDKLKELEAAEQARQKEEEEMQLDLEDPDIEMVAERFHESLARLVAARDDLSKIEKHLARILKMERDEQLEKLTEMTESYESTKRKIDALESSKQARDEAAVENNIMNMLSAAASGGSMADADFGDFGDLGGDDEYEVEIYEDEDGSFYYIDPDTGEEVPCDEDGNAL
;
A
#
# COMPACT_ATOMS: atom_id res chain seq x y z
N MET A 1 -86.79 -60.61 -56.12
CA MET A 1 -85.37 -60.96 -56.36
C MET A 1 -84.90 -59.96 -57.40
N GLU A 2 -84.12 -58.96 -57.00
CA GLU A 2 -83.39 -58.14 -57.97
C GLU A 2 -82.48 -59.06 -58.78
N SER A 3 -82.42 -58.85 -60.09
CA SER A 3 -81.62 -59.68 -60.98
C SER A 3 -80.14 -59.29 -60.85
N LEU A 4 -79.22 -60.25 -61.03
CA LEU A 4 -77.77 -59.99 -60.98
C LEU A 4 -77.36 -58.86 -61.94
N SER A 5 -78.09 -58.69 -63.05
CA SER A 5 -77.90 -57.65 -64.07
C SER A 5 -78.11 -56.23 -63.55
N GLU A 6 -79.17 -55.99 -62.77
CA GLU A 6 -79.47 -54.64 -62.24
C GLU A 6 -78.43 -54.21 -61.18
N ARG A 7 -77.88 -55.17 -60.44
CA ARG A 7 -76.80 -54.93 -59.47
C ARG A 7 -75.46 -54.64 -60.17
N GLU A 8 -75.23 -55.25 -61.31
CA GLU A 8 -74.02 -55.02 -62.14
C GLU A 8 -74.07 -53.64 -62.79
N GLU A 9 -75.20 -53.23 -63.36
CA GLU A 9 -75.39 -51.87 -63.92
C GLU A 9 -75.23 -50.77 -62.85
N LEU A 10 -75.79 -50.95 -61.65
CA LEU A 10 -75.59 -50.01 -60.54
C LEU A 10 -74.12 -49.94 -60.09
N MET A 11 -73.41 -51.06 -60.14
CA MET A 11 -71.98 -51.09 -59.80
C MET A 11 -71.15 -50.33 -60.85
N GLU A 12 -71.45 -50.48 -62.14
CA GLU A 12 -70.79 -49.74 -63.22
C GLU A 12 -71.03 -48.24 -63.14
N VAL A 13 -72.27 -47.80 -62.87
CA VAL A 13 -72.57 -46.37 -62.66
C VAL A 13 -71.82 -45.83 -61.45
N SER A 14 -71.77 -46.59 -60.34
CA SER A 14 -71.01 -46.17 -59.16
C SER A 14 -69.50 -46.08 -59.43
N ALA A 15 -68.96 -47.01 -60.23
CA ALA A 15 -67.55 -47.02 -60.60
C ALA A 15 -67.22 -45.86 -61.56
N TYR A 16 -68.13 -45.53 -62.47
CA TYR A 16 -68.01 -44.39 -63.37
C TYR A 16 -68.05 -43.06 -62.61
N ASP A 17 -68.98 -42.89 -61.68
CA ASP A 17 -69.06 -41.70 -60.83
C ASP A 17 -67.85 -41.59 -59.90
N ALA A 18 -67.36 -42.70 -59.34
CA ALA A 18 -66.15 -42.74 -58.53
C ALA A 18 -64.90 -42.36 -59.34
N SER A 19 -64.77 -42.86 -60.57
CA SER A 19 -63.66 -42.51 -61.49
C SER A 19 -63.68 -41.02 -61.87
N ARG A 20 -64.87 -40.47 -62.12
CA ARG A 20 -65.05 -39.04 -62.39
C ARG A 20 -64.75 -38.17 -61.17
N ALA A 21 -65.07 -38.64 -59.96
CA ALA A 21 -64.71 -37.94 -58.74
C ALA A 21 -63.20 -38.00 -58.47
N ALA A 22 -62.55 -39.14 -58.74
CA ALA A 22 -61.11 -39.32 -58.59
C ALA A 22 -60.30 -38.38 -59.51
N THR A 23 -60.67 -38.30 -60.79
CA THR A 23 -60.02 -37.37 -61.75
C THR A 23 -60.14 -35.91 -61.34
N LYS A 24 -61.32 -35.47 -60.87
CA LYS A 24 -61.48 -34.11 -60.32
C LYS A 24 -60.61 -33.89 -59.07
N LEU A 25 -60.50 -34.89 -58.20
CA LEU A 25 -59.62 -34.82 -57.02
C LEU A 25 -58.15 -34.68 -57.44
N GLU A 26 -57.70 -35.42 -58.44
CA GLU A 26 -56.35 -35.30 -58.99
C GLU A 26 -56.09 -33.90 -59.57
N GLU A 27 -57.05 -33.34 -60.32
CA GLU A 27 -56.96 -31.96 -60.83
C GLU A 27 -56.87 -30.93 -59.67
N HIS A 28 -57.68 -31.10 -58.62
CA HIS A 28 -57.62 -30.24 -57.44
C HIS A 28 -56.30 -30.37 -56.67
N ILE A 29 -55.75 -31.58 -56.55
CA ILE A 29 -54.45 -31.82 -55.91
C ILE A 29 -53.33 -31.18 -56.72
N ALA A 30 -53.36 -31.29 -58.05
CA ALA A 30 -52.39 -30.65 -58.93
C ALA A 30 -52.44 -29.11 -58.82
N ALA A 31 -53.65 -28.54 -58.82
CA ALA A 31 -53.84 -27.10 -58.61
C ALA A 31 -53.36 -26.65 -57.22
N PHE A 32 -53.65 -27.42 -56.18
CA PHE A 32 -53.20 -27.13 -54.82
C PHE A 32 -51.68 -27.17 -54.68
N ASN A 33 -51.02 -28.18 -55.26
CA ASN A 33 -49.56 -28.27 -55.28
C ASN A 33 -48.93 -27.09 -56.03
N SER A 34 -49.53 -26.67 -57.14
CA SER A 34 -49.09 -25.47 -57.87
C SER A 34 -49.18 -24.20 -57.02
N ILE A 35 -50.26 -24.06 -56.23
CA ILE A 35 -50.44 -22.92 -55.31
C ILE A 35 -49.42 -22.99 -54.16
N LEU A 36 -49.16 -24.17 -53.60
CA LEU A 36 -48.15 -24.34 -52.55
C LEU A 36 -46.76 -23.94 -53.00
N VAL A 37 -46.33 -24.35 -54.20
CA VAL A 37 -45.03 -23.95 -54.75
C VAL A 37 -44.94 -22.43 -54.90
N LYS A 38 -45.98 -21.80 -55.44
CA LYS A 38 -46.02 -20.32 -55.55
C LYS A 38 -46.00 -19.63 -54.19
N ALA A 39 -46.68 -20.18 -53.19
CA ALA A 39 -46.66 -19.63 -51.84
C ALA A 39 -45.26 -19.74 -51.20
N GLN A 40 -44.55 -20.85 -51.47
CA GLN A 40 -43.17 -21.03 -51.04
C GLN A 40 -42.20 -20.09 -51.77
N GLU A 41 -42.40 -19.87 -53.07
CA GLU A 41 -41.63 -18.89 -53.86
C GLU A 41 -41.81 -17.48 -53.30
N ILE A 42 -43.05 -17.04 -53.05
CA ILE A 42 -43.34 -15.73 -52.47
C ILE A 42 -42.71 -15.59 -51.08
N ALA A 43 -42.83 -16.62 -50.23
CA ALA A 43 -42.23 -16.60 -48.90
C ALA A 43 -40.69 -16.55 -48.94
N ALA A 44 -40.07 -17.19 -49.94
CA ALA A 44 -38.63 -17.13 -50.15
C ALA A 44 -38.20 -15.74 -50.65
N GLU A 45 -38.94 -15.14 -51.58
CA GLU A 45 -38.67 -13.79 -52.08
C GLU A 45 -38.81 -12.72 -50.99
N ASP A 46 -39.85 -12.80 -50.15
CA ASP A 46 -40.04 -11.85 -49.06
C ASP A 46 -38.92 -11.95 -48.02
N LYS A 47 -38.50 -13.17 -47.67
CA LYS A 47 -37.37 -13.40 -46.77
C LYS A 47 -36.05 -12.90 -47.37
N LEU A 48 -35.88 -13.03 -48.69
CA LEU A 48 -34.70 -12.53 -49.40
C LEU A 48 -34.65 -11.00 -49.36
N LYS A 49 -35.78 -10.32 -49.63
CA LYS A 49 -35.87 -8.85 -49.51
C LYS A 49 -35.62 -8.35 -48.08
N GLU A 50 -36.11 -9.07 -47.07
CA GLU A 50 -35.84 -8.73 -45.66
C GLU A 50 -34.35 -8.82 -45.35
N LEU A 51 -33.67 -9.90 -45.79
CA LEU A 51 -32.24 -10.07 -45.61
C LEU A 51 -31.42 -9.02 -46.37
N GLU A 52 -31.81 -8.67 -47.60
CA GLU A 52 -31.16 -7.60 -48.36
C GLU A 52 -31.31 -6.23 -47.66
N ALA A 53 -32.49 -5.93 -47.10
CA ALA A 53 -32.71 -4.70 -46.34
C ALA A 53 -31.86 -4.67 -45.05
N ALA A 54 -31.76 -5.80 -44.36
CA ALA A 54 -30.92 -5.93 -43.16
C ALA A 54 -29.42 -5.80 -43.50
N GLU A 55 -28.97 -6.37 -44.61
CA GLU A 55 -27.58 -6.25 -45.05
C GLU A 55 -27.24 -4.83 -45.50
N GLN A 56 -28.15 -4.15 -46.20
CA GLN A 56 -27.98 -2.72 -46.53
C GLN A 56 -27.93 -1.84 -45.28
N ALA A 57 -28.72 -2.15 -44.26
CA ALA A 57 -28.66 -1.42 -42.98
C ALA A 57 -27.30 -1.64 -42.30
N ARG A 58 -26.81 -2.89 -42.27
CA ARG A 58 -25.50 -3.22 -41.70
C ARG A 58 -24.35 -2.57 -42.48
N GLN A 59 -24.41 -2.55 -43.80
CA GLN A 59 -23.40 -1.89 -44.65
C GLN A 59 -23.38 -0.40 -44.40
N LYS A 60 -24.54 0.27 -44.30
CA LYS A 60 -24.59 1.70 -43.96
C LYS A 60 -24.01 2.00 -42.58
N GLU A 61 -24.31 1.17 -41.59
CA GLU A 61 -23.75 1.31 -40.23
C GLU A 61 -22.22 1.12 -40.26
N GLU A 62 -21.72 0.16 -41.03
CA GLU A 62 -20.29 -0.10 -41.21
C GLU A 62 -19.58 1.04 -41.99
N GLU A 63 -20.22 1.62 -42.99
CA GLU A 63 -19.76 2.80 -43.73
C GLU A 63 -19.76 4.07 -42.86
N GLU A 64 -20.81 4.29 -42.05
CA GLU A 64 -20.86 5.40 -41.09
C GLU A 64 -19.75 5.29 -40.04
N MET A 65 -19.52 4.08 -39.49
CA MET A 65 -18.40 3.85 -38.58
C MET A 65 -17.03 4.07 -39.24
N GLN A 66 -16.87 3.70 -40.53
CA GLN A 66 -15.65 3.97 -41.27
C GLN A 66 -15.45 5.47 -41.52
N LEU A 67 -16.52 6.21 -41.85
CA LEU A 67 -16.48 7.65 -42.06
C LEU A 67 -16.08 8.40 -40.78
N ASP A 68 -16.63 8.01 -39.63
CA ASP A 68 -16.26 8.55 -38.32
C ASP A 68 -14.79 8.27 -37.96
N LEU A 69 -14.23 7.17 -38.48
CA LEU A 69 -12.82 6.80 -38.27
C LEU A 69 -11.87 7.53 -39.24
N GLU A 70 -12.33 7.84 -40.45
CA GLU A 70 -11.57 8.53 -41.49
C GLU A 70 -11.55 10.06 -41.28
N ASP A 71 -12.65 10.65 -40.81
CA ASP A 71 -12.78 12.07 -40.46
C ASP A 71 -13.13 12.22 -38.97
N PRO A 72 -12.21 11.89 -38.04
CA PRO A 72 -12.45 12.09 -36.62
C PRO A 72 -12.71 13.58 -36.37
N ASP A 73 -13.72 13.91 -35.55
CA ASP A 73 -14.02 15.30 -35.19
C ASP A 73 -12.80 15.94 -34.49
N ILE A 74 -12.01 16.66 -35.29
CA ILE A 74 -10.73 17.25 -34.91
C ILE A 74 -10.93 18.23 -33.76
N GLU A 75 -12.10 18.88 -33.66
CA GLU A 75 -12.44 19.80 -32.58
C GLU A 75 -12.57 19.07 -31.24
N MET A 76 -13.27 17.92 -31.22
CA MET A 76 -13.38 17.09 -30.02
C MET A 76 -12.04 16.49 -29.59
N VAL A 77 -11.20 16.09 -30.54
CA VAL A 77 -9.85 15.59 -30.25
C VAL A 77 -8.98 16.71 -29.67
N ALA A 78 -9.05 17.91 -30.24
CA ALA A 78 -8.32 19.07 -29.75
C ALA A 78 -8.79 19.48 -28.35
N GLU A 79 -10.10 19.45 -28.06
CA GLU A 79 -10.64 19.76 -26.73
C GLU A 79 -10.12 18.79 -25.67
N ARG A 80 -10.15 17.47 -25.94
CA ARG A 80 -9.58 16.45 -25.06
C ARG A 80 -8.08 16.63 -24.85
N PHE A 81 -7.36 16.99 -25.91
CA PHE A 81 -5.93 17.26 -25.82
C PHE A 81 -5.65 18.49 -24.93
N HIS A 82 -6.39 19.59 -25.10
CA HIS A 82 -6.25 20.77 -24.27
C HIS A 82 -6.65 20.52 -22.81
N GLU A 83 -7.68 19.73 -22.55
CA GLU A 83 -8.04 19.32 -21.19
C GLU A 83 -6.90 18.50 -20.54
N SER A 84 -6.32 17.56 -21.27
CA SER A 84 -5.18 16.77 -20.77
C SER A 84 -3.96 17.65 -20.49
N LEU A 85 -3.68 18.65 -21.35
CA LEU A 85 -2.63 19.63 -21.14
C LEU A 85 -2.89 20.50 -19.91
N ALA A 86 -4.13 20.94 -19.69
CA ALA A 86 -4.49 21.73 -18.52
C ALA A 86 -4.25 20.94 -17.22
N ARG A 87 -4.65 19.66 -17.19
CA ARG A 87 -4.38 18.75 -16.07
C ARG A 87 -2.87 18.55 -15.85
N LEU A 88 -2.09 18.41 -16.92
CA LEU A 88 -0.64 18.27 -16.84
C LEU A 88 0.03 19.53 -16.28
N VAL A 89 -0.41 20.72 -16.71
CA VAL A 89 0.09 22.00 -16.20
C VAL A 89 -0.23 22.16 -14.71
N ALA A 90 -1.45 21.81 -14.28
CA ALA A 90 -1.83 21.84 -12.87
C ALA A 90 -0.96 20.89 -12.02
N ALA A 91 -0.75 19.65 -12.50
CA ALA A 91 0.11 18.69 -11.81
C ALA A 91 1.55 19.19 -11.69
N ARG A 92 2.08 19.86 -12.73
CA ARG A 92 3.41 20.48 -12.70
C ARG A 92 3.48 21.60 -11.66
N ASP A 93 2.46 22.43 -11.55
CA ASP A 93 2.42 23.51 -10.55
C ASP A 93 2.39 22.96 -9.12
N ASP A 94 1.64 21.88 -8.89
CA ASP A 94 1.62 21.21 -7.60
C ASP A 94 2.97 20.55 -7.27
N LEU A 95 3.64 19.95 -8.26
CA LEU A 95 4.99 19.42 -8.09
C LEU A 95 5.98 20.53 -7.69
N SER A 96 5.86 21.72 -8.27
CA SER A 96 6.68 22.89 -7.90
C SER A 96 6.42 23.37 -6.48
N LYS A 97 5.17 23.28 -5.98
CA LYS A 97 4.86 23.58 -4.57
C LYS A 97 5.52 22.56 -3.66
N ILE A 98 5.41 21.27 -3.98
CA ILE A 98 6.03 20.18 -3.20
C ILE A 98 7.54 20.38 -3.10
N GLU A 99 8.20 20.70 -4.21
CA GLU A 99 9.64 20.99 -4.23
C GLU A 99 10.03 22.12 -3.27
N LYS A 100 9.26 23.21 -3.25
CA LYS A 100 9.47 24.34 -2.32
C LYS A 100 9.25 23.93 -0.86
N HIS A 101 8.25 23.09 -0.59
CA HIS A 101 8.00 22.57 0.76
C HIS A 101 9.14 21.67 1.23
N LEU A 102 9.63 20.77 0.37
CA LEU A 102 10.76 19.90 0.68
C LEU A 102 12.03 20.71 0.97
N ALA A 103 12.33 21.72 0.15
CA ALA A 103 13.47 22.60 0.39
C ALA A 103 13.37 23.35 1.73
N ARG A 104 12.15 23.72 2.16
CA ARG A 104 11.92 24.34 3.46
C ARG A 104 12.16 23.35 4.61
N ILE A 105 11.63 22.14 4.52
CA ILE A 105 11.79 21.10 5.55
C ILE A 105 13.26 20.76 5.73
N LEU A 106 13.97 20.47 4.64
CA LEU A 106 15.41 20.17 4.69
C LEU A 106 16.24 21.31 5.28
N LYS A 107 15.81 22.57 5.08
CA LYS A 107 16.47 23.71 5.72
C LYS A 107 16.21 23.71 7.23
N MET A 108 14.97 23.53 7.66
CA MET A 108 14.63 23.48 9.09
C MET A 108 15.32 22.32 9.80
N GLU A 109 15.33 21.12 9.22
CA GLU A 109 16.03 19.97 9.79
C GLU A 109 17.53 20.22 9.92
N ARG A 110 18.16 20.82 8.90
CA ARG A 110 19.58 21.19 8.98
C ARG A 110 19.82 22.22 10.08
N ASP A 111 18.96 23.23 10.18
CA ASP A 111 19.08 24.29 11.18
C ASP A 111 18.89 23.70 12.60
N GLU A 112 17.94 22.78 12.81
CA GLU A 112 17.73 22.06 14.07
C GLU A 112 18.91 21.14 14.43
N GLN A 113 19.47 20.43 13.44
CA GLN A 113 20.68 19.62 13.65
C GLN A 113 21.88 20.49 14.04
N LEU A 114 22.03 21.67 13.42
CA LEU A 114 23.08 22.62 13.77
C LEU A 114 22.90 23.17 15.19
N GLU A 115 21.66 23.46 15.60
CA GLU A 115 21.34 23.89 16.95
C GLU A 115 21.71 22.82 17.98
N LYS A 116 21.28 21.57 17.80
CA LYS A 116 21.64 20.44 18.68
C LYS A 116 23.15 20.21 18.78
N LEU A 117 23.86 20.28 17.64
CA LEU A 117 25.33 20.17 17.63
C LEU A 117 25.99 21.32 18.39
N THR A 118 25.44 22.53 18.29
CA THR A 118 25.93 23.71 19.01
C THR A 118 25.71 23.53 20.51
N GLU A 119 24.51 23.15 20.95
CA GLU A 119 24.20 22.89 22.36
C GLU A 119 25.10 21.80 22.96
N MET A 120 25.30 20.69 22.23
CA MET A 120 26.19 19.62 22.66
C MET A 120 27.66 20.09 22.73
N THR A 121 28.09 20.95 21.81
CA THR A 121 29.44 21.52 21.84
C THR A 121 29.62 22.45 23.04
N GLU A 122 28.63 23.30 23.32
CA GLU A 122 28.64 24.19 24.49
C GLU A 122 28.63 23.41 25.81
N SER A 123 27.82 22.35 25.91
CA SER A 123 27.78 21.49 27.10
C SER A 123 29.09 20.73 27.28
N TYR A 124 29.68 20.23 26.20
CA TYR A 124 31.00 19.60 26.21
C TYR A 124 32.09 20.58 26.68
N GLU A 125 32.13 21.81 26.13
CA GLU A 125 33.09 22.83 26.56
C GLU A 125 32.90 23.22 28.03
N SER A 126 31.66 23.38 28.48
CA SER A 126 31.33 23.68 29.88
C SER A 126 31.84 22.57 30.81
N THR A 127 31.60 21.32 30.45
CA THR A 127 32.04 20.15 31.22
C THR A 127 33.56 20.06 31.24
N LYS A 128 34.22 20.29 30.11
CA LYS A 128 35.69 20.37 30.02
C LYS A 128 36.26 21.45 30.96
N ARG A 129 35.69 22.66 30.96
CA ARG A 129 36.13 23.74 31.88
C ARG A 129 35.98 23.33 33.35
N LYS A 130 34.91 22.60 33.70
CA LYS A 130 34.73 22.07 35.07
C LYS A 130 35.79 21.04 35.42
N ILE A 131 36.12 20.12 34.50
CA ILE A 131 37.19 19.14 34.68
C ILE A 131 38.54 19.83 34.86
N ASP A 132 38.88 20.79 33.99
CA ASP A 132 40.14 21.54 34.09
C ASP A 132 40.25 22.27 35.45
N ALA A 133 39.15 22.83 35.95
CA ALA A 133 39.11 23.47 37.27
C ALA A 133 39.27 22.47 38.43
N LEU A 134 38.65 21.28 38.33
CA LEU A 134 38.80 20.21 39.31
C LEU A 134 40.22 19.64 39.33
N GLU A 135 40.85 19.46 38.16
CA GLU A 135 42.22 18.99 38.04
C GLU A 135 43.21 20.01 38.62
N SER A 136 43.02 21.30 38.33
CA SER A 136 43.80 22.37 38.95
C SER A 136 43.63 22.41 40.47
N SER A 137 42.39 22.24 40.97
CA SER A 137 42.14 22.16 42.41
C SER A 137 42.77 20.92 43.04
N LYS A 138 42.77 19.79 42.35
CA LYS A 138 43.40 18.55 42.81
C LYS A 138 44.91 18.73 42.90
N GLN A 139 45.53 19.26 41.85
CA GLN A 139 46.96 19.56 41.84
C GLN A 139 47.35 20.50 43.00
N ALA A 140 46.57 21.55 43.25
CA ALA A 140 46.83 22.45 44.38
C ALA A 140 46.73 21.74 45.75
N ARG A 141 45.79 20.80 45.90
CA ARG A 141 45.67 19.97 47.13
C ARG A 141 46.85 19.00 47.27
N ASP A 142 47.26 18.38 46.18
CA ASP A 142 48.40 17.44 46.17
C ASP A 142 49.70 18.18 46.51
N GLU A 143 49.92 19.37 45.94
CA GLU A 143 51.06 20.25 46.28
C GLU A 143 51.03 20.66 47.76
N ALA A 144 49.87 21.09 48.28
CA ALA A 144 49.71 21.44 49.69
C ALA A 144 49.92 20.24 50.62
N ALA A 145 49.49 19.04 50.24
CA ALA A 145 49.72 17.82 51.00
C ALA A 145 51.21 17.43 51.02
N VAL A 146 51.92 17.59 49.90
CA VAL A 146 53.38 17.40 49.83
C VAL A 146 54.09 18.42 50.73
N GLU A 147 53.74 19.71 50.67
CA GLU A 147 54.31 20.73 51.54
C GLU A 147 54.04 20.45 53.03
N ASN A 148 52.81 20.04 53.37
CA ASN A 148 52.44 19.69 54.74
C ASN A 148 53.22 18.47 55.25
N ASN A 149 53.35 17.43 54.42
CA ASN A 149 54.16 16.24 54.74
C ASN A 149 55.64 16.60 54.93
N ILE A 150 56.21 17.46 54.10
CA ILE A 150 57.59 17.96 54.26
C ILE A 150 57.72 18.71 55.59
N MET A 151 56.78 19.59 55.93
CA MET A 151 56.79 20.34 57.19
C MET A 151 56.64 19.44 58.43
N ASN A 152 55.82 18.39 58.34
CA ASN A 152 55.68 17.40 59.40
C ASN A 152 56.96 16.59 59.59
N MET A 153 57.62 16.16 58.50
CA MET A 153 58.91 15.48 58.58
C MET A 153 60.01 16.38 59.14
N LEU A 154 60.07 17.65 58.72
CA LEU A 154 61.03 18.63 59.27
C LEU A 154 60.77 18.93 60.75
N SER A 155 59.50 19.03 61.16
CA SER A 155 59.12 19.24 62.56
C SER A 155 59.40 18.00 63.42
N ALA A 156 59.18 16.80 62.89
CA ALA A 156 59.55 15.54 63.54
C ALA A 156 61.07 15.41 63.70
N ALA A 157 61.84 15.75 62.66
CA ALA A 157 63.30 15.75 62.69
C ALA A 157 63.86 16.81 63.67
N ALA A 158 63.23 17.99 63.77
CA ALA A 158 63.62 19.05 64.70
C ALA A 158 63.23 18.76 66.17
N SER A 159 62.23 17.89 66.40
CA SER A 159 61.74 17.55 67.75
C SER A 159 62.40 16.30 68.37
N GLY A 160 63.32 15.64 67.68
CA GLY A 160 64.17 14.58 68.25
C GLY A 160 63.45 13.27 68.64
N GLY A 161 62.24 13.04 68.14
CA GLY A 161 61.42 11.85 68.44
C GLY A 161 61.68 10.68 67.49
N SER A 162 62.08 9.53 68.05
CA SER A 162 62.29 8.25 67.37
C SER A 162 61.02 7.68 66.73
N MET A 163 61.08 7.34 65.43
CA MET A 163 60.07 6.54 64.72
C MET A 163 60.17 5.06 65.12
N ALA A 164 59.52 4.70 66.21
CA ALA A 164 59.17 3.32 66.50
C ALA A 164 57.76 3.34 67.06
N ASP A 165 56.87 2.52 66.50
CA ASP A 165 55.48 2.32 66.97
C ASP A 165 54.40 3.24 66.36
N ALA A 166 54.24 3.17 65.03
CA ALA A 166 52.95 3.47 64.40
C ALA A 166 52.50 2.22 63.64
N ASP A 167 51.72 1.42 64.35
CA ASP A 167 50.93 0.29 63.84
C ASP A 167 50.00 0.81 62.73
N PHE A 168 50.31 0.45 61.48
CA PHE A 168 49.55 0.85 60.30
C PHE A 168 48.33 -0.06 60.23
N GLY A 169 47.24 0.39 60.84
CA GLY A 169 45.96 -0.32 60.89
C GLY A 169 45.47 -0.74 59.50
N ASP A 170 45.34 -2.06 59.37
CA ASP A 170 44.52 -2.85 58.45
C ASP A 170 43.36 -2.07 57.83
N PHE A 171 43.48 -1.75 56.54
CA PHE A 171 42.41 -1.19 55.72
C PHE A 171 41.45 -2.34 55.38
N GLY A 172 40.48 -2.55 56.27
CA GLY A 172 39.35 -3.44 56.01
C GLY A 172 38.62 -3.02 54.74
N ASP A 173 38.58 -3.95 53.81
CA ASP A 173 37.72 -4.09 52.63
C ASP A 173 36.44 -3.23 52.70
N LEU A 174 36.50 -2.04 52.10
CA LEU A 174 35.31 -1.29 51.71
C LEU A 174 34.83 -1.94 50.42
N GLY A 175 34.02 -2.99 50.56
CA GLY A 175 33.26 -3.56 49.46
C GLY A 175 32.51 -2.43 48.74
N GLY A 176 32.90 -2.21 47.48
CA GLY A 176 32.28 -1.24 46.60
C GLY A 176 30.84 -1.64 46.35
N ASP A 177 29.91 -0.92 46.95
CA ASP A 177 28.54 -0.85 46.46
C ASP A 177 28.60 0.09 45.24
N ASP A 178 29.02 -0.48 44.11
CA ASP A 178 28.95 0.19 42.83
C ASP A 178 27.45 0.36 42.53
N GLU A 179 26.90 1.56 42.79
CA GLU A 179 25.55 1.93 42.35
C GLU A 179 25.51 1.87 40.81
N TYR A 180 25.10 0.73 40.27
CA TYR A 180 24.86 0.58 38.84
C TYR A 180 23.54 1.30 38.51
N GLU A 181 23.60 2.29 37.61
CA GLU A 181 22.40 2.90 37.02
C GLU A 181 21.69 1.82 36.18
N VAL A 182 20.58 1.30 36.68
CA VAL A 182 19.80 0.27 35.98
C VAL A 182 18.78 0.96 35.06
N GLU A 183 18.79 0.59 33.77
CA GLU A 183 17.82 1.09 32.80
C GLU A 183 16.45 0.45 33.05
N ILE A 184 15.46 1.29 33.31
CA ILE A 184 14.07 0.90 33.57
C ILE A 184 13.29 0.93 32.26
N TYR A 185 12.55 -0.14 32.01
CA TYR A 185 11.69 -0.30 30.83
C TYR A 185 10.22 -0.21 31.25
N GLU A 186 9.41 0.45 30.43
CA GLU A 186 7.95 0.53 30.59
C GLU A 186 7.29 -0.44 29.59
N ASP A 187 6.47 -1.36 30.09
CA ASP A 187 5.69 -2.29 29.25
C ASP A 187 4.38 -1.63 28.77
N GLU A 188 3.72 -2.23 27.76
CA GLU A 188 2.48 -1.69 27.15
C GLU A 188 1.33 -1.51 28.17
N ASP A 189 1.37 -2.22 29.30
CA ASP A 189 0.41 -2.13 30.40
C ASP A 189 0.74 -1.01 31.42
N GLY A 190 1.83 -0.24 31.22
CA GLY A 190 2.27 0.85 32.10
C GLY A 190 2.97 0.39 33.38
N SER A 191 3.44 -0.86 33.43
CA SER A 191 4.27 -1.40 34.49
C SER A 191 5.76 -1.26 34.17
N PHE A 192 6.57 -1.00 35.18
CA PHE A 192 8.02 -0.84 35.05
C PHE A 192 8.75 -2.11 35.47
N TYR A 193 9.84 -2.41 34.77
CA TYR A 193 10.74 -3.50 35.12
C TYR A 193 12.18 -3.15 34.73
N TYR A 194 13.14 -3.79 35.40
CA TYR A 194 14.54 -3.74 35.03
C TYR A 194 15.08 -5.15 34.77
N ILE A 195 16.13 -5.24 33.95
CA ILE A 195 16.82 -6.50 33.70
C ILE A 195 17.98 -6.61 34.69
N ASP A 196 17.92 -7.58 35.59
CA ASP A 196 19.01 -7.83 36.53
C ASP A 196 20.30 -8.17 35.77
N PRO A 197 21.38 -7.39 35.91
CA PRO A 197 22.62 -7.60 35.15
C PRO A 197 23.34 -8.91 35.51
N ASP A 198 23.10 -9.46 36.70
CA ASP A 198 23.74 -10.70 37.16
C ASP A 198 23.00 -11.95 36.67
N THR A 199 21.67 -11.89 36.57
CA THR A 199 20.83 -13.05 36.24
C THR A 199 20.19 -12.97 34.85
N GLY A 200 20.03 -11.76 34.31
CA GLY A 200 19.32 -11.48 33.06
C GLY A 200 17.81 -11.61 33.16
N GLU A 201 17.25 -11.71 34.37
CA GLU A 201 15.81 -11.84 34.59
C GLU A 201 15.13 -10.46 34.69
N GLU A 202 13.89 -10.38 34.20
CA GLU A 202 13.05 -9.18 34.29
C GLU A 202 12.44 -9.08 35.69
N VAL A 203 12.83 -8.06 36.44
CA VAL A 203 12.35 -7.79 37.80
C VAL A 203 11.40 -6.61 37.78
N PRO A 204 10.14 -6.75 38.24
CA PRO A 204 9.20 -5.65 38.29
C PRO A 204 9.63 -4.61 39.34
N CYS A 205 9.58 -3.33 38.97
CA CYS A 205 10.00 -2.20 39.82
C CYS A 205 9.03 -1.02 39.71
N ASP A 206 9.24 0.00 40.54
CA ASP A 206 8.57 1.29 40.42
C ASP A 206 9.28 2.23 39.40
N GLU A 207 8.69 3.41 39.16
CA GLU A 207 9.22 4.44 38.23
C GLU A 207 10.66 4.90 38.58
N ASP A 208 11.10 4.67 39.81
CA ASP A 208 12.41 5.05 40.33
C ASP A 208 13.39 3.86 40.41
N GLY A 209 12.98 2.66 39.97
CA GLY A 209 13.83 1.46 39.91
C GLY A 209 13.92 0.69 41.22
N ASN A 210 13.08 1.00 42.21
CA ASN A 210 13.01 0.24 43.45
C ASN A 210 12.12 -0.99 43.26
N ALA A 211 12.50 -2.09 43.90
CA ALA A 211 11.72 -3.32 43.88
C ALA A 211 10.34 -3.12 44.55
N LEU A 212 9.28 -3.62 43.89
CA LEU A 212 7.89 -3.62 44.37
C LEU A 212 7.60 -4.73 45.41
#